data_AF-A0A5P9XSG2-F1
#
_entry.id   AF-A0A5P9XSG2-F1
#
_cell.length_a   1.000
_cell.length_b   1.000
_cell.length_c   1.000
_cell.angle_alpha   90.00
_cell.angle_beta   90.00
_cell.angle_gamma   90.00
#
_symmetry.space_group_name_H-M   'P 1'
#
loop_
_entity.id
_entity.type
_entity.pdbx_description
1 polymer ?
#
loop_
_entity_poly.entity_id
_entity_poly.type
_entity_poly.pdbx_seq_one_letter_code
_entity_poly.pdbx_strand_id
1 'polypeptide(L)'
;MPDSMPMPMARQFSQAVHVQVPQQADGKPAVHPACASLPAHQCHHALVNKTENDRLARFESSIKRRFDEIVPVLKEVAALGASRDFTEQANRLAEQHLGHPFPEGVLERSWIHGVDVPTLYSSSIFSALAAGVEQFSQRIHQEVADAQSLDALLVDCGFHAINVSACADGRLKGLFTYILRLPASDLLRYSTFAGTLFDVEDDILDWQAAELRRFREGYPSTSDSGTRYLKVAVYHRSSLDPMHQGCAAHQSNEKLAMEAALERLQQFRHGIENAFCCGASTDILLIGLDTDTDAIRIHVPDSHGDLSLFRSVDNAELYKKTLGMNADQARLAIYEAIANVSDVGGWGQGDGKPHDGMRRLIANLLINNLSQIEYVIENFGGWYPDRGHGERFMSIGDGFQELQVRNLSYYAHLDTVEEGAADLDVGVKIFRHLNVEQGLPIPMAINYRYDANVPGHRERIIIKLQRVAAAIQARYSDLLSEGMLYLHGSVQNQKLGSPLEEVPLT
;
A
#
# COMPACT_ATOMS: atom_id res chain seq x y z
N MET A 1 -26.87 26.15 12.66
CA MET A 1 -27.16 24.72 12.43
C MET A 1 -26.63 24.40 11.04
N PRO A 2 -25.54 23.64 10.91
CA PRO A 2 -25.13 23.11 9.61
C PRO A 2 -25.76 21.72 9.43
N ASP A 3 -26.40 21.54 8.27
CA ASP A 3 -27.04 20.31 7.84
C ASP A 3 -26.06 19.14 7.83
N SER A 4 -26.36 18.12 8.62
CA SER A 4 -25.74 16.81 8.59
C SER A 4 -26.14 16.10 7.29
N MET A 5 -25.23 16.06 6.31
CA MET A 5 -25.36 15.11 5.21
C MET A 5 -25.19 13.69 5.77
N PRO A 6 -26.08 12.74 5.45
CA PRO A 6 -25.94 11.36 5.89
C PRO A 6 -24.74 10.72 5.19
N MET A 7 -23.76 10.25 5.96
CA MET A 7 -22.73 9.34 5.44
C MET A 7 -23.39 8.03 5.00
N PRO A 8 -23.02 7.45 3.85
CA PRO A 8 -23.64 6.22 3.37
C PRO A 8 -23.25 5.04 4.27
N MET A 9 -24.25 4.27 4.71
CA MET A 9 -24.06 2.98 5.37
C MET A 9 -23.13 2.07 4.57
N ALA A 10 -22.39 1.19 5.29
CA ALA A 10 -21.57 0.10 4.78
C ALA A 10 -22.01 -0.39 3.38
N ARG A 11 -21.19 -0.06 2.37
CA ARG A 11 -21.49 -0.29 0.96
C ARG A 11 -21.51 -1.80 0.68
N GLN A 12 -22.67 -2.29 0.23
CA GLN A 12 -22.75 -3.50 -0.58
C GLN A 12 -22.03 -3.23 -1.91
N PHE A 13 -20.80 -3.72 -2.08
CA PHE A 13 -20.11 -3.74 -3.38
C PHE A 13 -20.67 -4.87 -4.25
N SER A 14 -21.95 -4.81 -4.63
CA SER A 14 -22.56 -5.83 -5.49
C SER A 14 -23.67 -5.32 -6.41
N GLN A 15 -23.68 -4.02 -6.73
CA GLN A 15 -24.42 -3.51 -7.88
C GLN A 15 -23.53 -2.57 -8.70
N ALA A 16 -23.56 -2.72 -10.03
CA ALA A 16 -22.93 -1.80 -10.96
C ALA A 16 -23.54 -0.40 -10.74
N VAL A 17 -22.90 0.41 -9.91
CA VAL A 17 -23.29 1.78 -9.66
C VAL A 17 -23.09 2.51 -10.98
N HIS A 18 -24.15 3.09 -11.55
CA HIS A 18 -24.00 4.11 -12.59
C HIS A 18 -23.03 5.16 -12.07
N VAL A 19 -21.81 5.18 -12.61
CA VAL A 19 -20.74 6.07 -12.15
C VAL A 19 -21.17 7.49 -12.48
N GLN A 20 -21.70 8.19 -11.47
CA GLN A 20 -21.93 9.63 -11.58
C GLN A 20 -20.57 10.29 -11.73
N VAL A 21 -20.36 11.01 -12.83
CA VAL A 21 -19.17 11.82 -13.04
C VAL A 21 -19.01 12.73 -11.81
N PRO A 22 -17.88 12.64 -11.09
CA PRO A 22 -17.66 13.48 -9.92
C PRO A 22 -17.83 14.96 -10.30
N GLN A 23 -18.45 15.76 -9.43
CA GLN A 23 -18.44 17.20 -9.60
C GLN A 23 -17.14 17.77 -9.03
N GLN A 24 -16.54 18.71 -9.76
CA GLN A 24 -15.46 19.55 -9.24
C GLN A 24 -16.01 20.54 -8.21
N ALA A 25 -15.12 21.17 -7.44
CA ALA A 25 -15.49 22.16 -6.44
C ALA A 25 -16.29 23.37 -7.01
N ASP A 26 -16.22 23.62 -8.33
CA ASP A 26 -16.97 24.67 -9.03
C ASP A 26 -18.35 24.19 -9.56
N GLY A 27 -18.74 22.95 -9.24
CA GLY A 27 -20.02 22.35 -9.64
C GLY A 27 -20.05 21.77 -11.06
N LYS A 28 -18.96 21.84 -11.82
CA LYS A 28 -18.88 21.23 -13.16
C LYS A 28 -18.55 19.74 -13.10
N PRO A 29 -18.94 18.95 -14.11
CA PRO A 29 -18.47 17.57 -14.23
C PRO A 29 -16.94 17.54 -14.35
N ALA A 30 -16.29 16.74 -13.52
CA ALA A 30 -14.86 16.52 -13.59
C ALA A 30 -14.50 15.90 -14.95
N VAL A 31 -13.44 16.43 -15.56
CA VAL A 31 -12.82 15.84 -16.74
C VAL A 31 -11.76 14.87 -16.24
N HIS A 32 -11.81 13.62 -16.71
CA HIS A 32 -10.83 12.62 -16.32
C HIS A 32 -9.43 13.04 -16.81
N PRO A 33 -8.40 13.05 -15.92
CA PRO A 33 -7.09 13.61 -16.25
C PRO A 33 -6.39 12.84 -17.38
N ALA A 34 -6.54 11.50 -17.43
CA ALA A 34 -6.00 10.65 -18.50
C ALA A 34 -6.97 10.44 -19.69
N CYS A 35 -8.20 10.00 -19.46
CA CYS A 35 -9.18 9.67 -20.51
C CYS A 35 -10.29 10.73 -20.66
N ALA A 36 -9.99 11.81 -21.40
CA ALA A 36 -10.90 12.95 -21.55
C ALA A 36 -12.24 12.63 -22.27
N SER A 37 -12.37 11.47 -22.91
CA SER A 37 -13.60 11.03 -23.59
C SER A 37 -14.64 10.39 -22.66
N LEU A 38 -14.31 10.17 -21.38
CA LEU A 38 -15.27 9.64 -20.41
C LEU A 38 -16.39 10.66 -20.10
N PRO A 39 -17.61 10.18 -19.79
CA PRO A 39 -18.04 8.79 -19.80
C PRO A 39 -18.48 8.27 -21.19
N ALA A 40 -18.41 9.09 -22.24
CA ALA A 40 -18.94 8.77 -23.57
C ALA A 40 -18.19 7.61 -24.26
N HIS A 41 -16.86 7.58 -24.14
CA HIS A 41 -16.03 6.50 -24.69
C HIS A 41 -14.88 6.17 -23.73
N GLN A 42 -14.66 4.87 -23.50
CA GLN A 42 -13.50 4.37 -22.78
C GLN A 42 -12.24 4.47 -23.65
N CYS A 43 -11.10 4.75 -23.01
CA CYS A 43 -9.81 4.83 -23.67
C CYS A 43 -9.08 3.50 -23.56
N HIS A 44 -8.41 3.09 -24.63
CA HIS A 44 -7.53 1.94 -24.67
C HIS A 44 -6.14 2.35 -25.15
N HIS A 45 -5.12 2.07 -24.35
CA HIS A 45 -3.76 2.49 -24.60
C HIS A 45 -2.88 1.31 -25.06
N ALA A 46 -2.08 1.52 -26.11
CA ALA A 46 -1.33 0.46 -26.79
C ALA A 46 -0.26 -0.27 -25.94
N LEU A 47 0.12 0.32 -24.80
CA LEU A 47 1.08 -0.24 -23.84
C LEU A 47 0.44 -0.95 -22.65
N VAL A 48 -0.89 -1.04 -22.59
CA VAL A 48 -1.59 -1.65 -21.46
C VAL A 48 -1.55 -3.16 -21.54
N ASN A 49 -1.19 -3.79 -20.42
CA ASN A 49 -1.27 -5.23 -20.26
C ASN A 49 -2.67 -5.62 -19.74
N LYS A 50 -3.61 -5.76 -20.68
CA LYS A 50 -5.01 -6.11 -20.37
C LYS A 50 -5.14 -7.46 -19.65
N THR A 51 -4.38 -8.47 -20.05
CA THR A 51 -4.42 -9.80 -19.43
C THR A 51 -4.06 -9.74 -17.94
N GLU A 52 -3.04 -8.95 -17.60
CA GLU A 52 -2.66 -8.77 -16.20
C GLU A 52 -3.68 -7.91 -15.45
N ASN A 53 -4.27 -6.88 -16.08
CA ASN A 53 -5.38 -6.12 -15.47
C ASN A 53 -6.57 -7.03 -15.11
N ASP A 54 -6.97 -7.91 -16.02
CA ASP A 54 -8.06 -8.87 -15.77
C ASP A 54 -7.72 -9.82 -14.61
N ARG A 55 -6.46 -10.25 -14.50
CA ARG A 55 -5.97 -11.08 -13.40
C ARG A 55 -6.02 -10.32 -12.07
N LEU A 56 -5.52 -9.09 -12.04
CA LEU A 56 -5.53 -8.23 -10.86
C LEU A 56 -6.94 -7.83 -10.43
N ALA A 57 -7.88 -7.68 -11.35
CA ALA A 57 -9.29 -7.40 -11.06
C ALA A 57 -9.95 -8.57 -10.33
N ARG A 58 -9.71 -9.80 -10.82
CA ARG A 58 -10.17 -11.02 -10.14
C ARG A 58 -9.54 -11.17 -8.76
N PHE A 59 -8.25 -10.85 -8.65
CA PHE A 59 -7.51 -10.87 -7.39
C PHE A 59 -8.10 -9.88 -6.37
N GLU A 60 -8.25 -8.61 -6.75
CA GLU A 60 -8.85 -7.56 -5.90
C GLU A 60 -10.26 -7.97 -5.43
N SER A 61 -11.11 -8.38 -6.38
CA SER A 61 -12.48 -8.77 -6.11
C SER A 61 -12.57 -9.98 -5.20
N SER A 62 -11.68 -10.97 -5.38
CA SER A 62 -11.65 -12.17 -4.55
C SER A 62 -11.25 -11.85 -3.11
N ILE A 63 -10.27 -10.96 -2.90
CA ILE A 63 -9.85 -10.56 -1.56
C ILE A 63 -10.92 -9.71 -0.90
N LYS A 64 -11.34 -8.61 -1.53
CA LYS A 64 -12.25 -7.65 -0.91
C LYS A 64 -13.57 -8.30 -0.51
N ARG A 65 -14.09 -9.22 -1.34
CA ARG A 65 -15.29 -9.99 -1.02
C ARG A 65 -15.18 -10.78 0.29
N ARG A 66 -14.01 -11.39 0.59
CA ARG A 66 -13.82 -12.14 1.84
C ARG A 66 -14.07 -11.27 3.08
N PHE A 67 -13.69 -9.99 3.01
CA PHE A 67 -13.90 -9.07 4.11
C PHE A 67 -15.30 -8.43 4.06
N ASP A 68 -15.76 -8.06 2.87
CA ASP A 68 -17.02 -7.33 2.69
C ASP A 68 -18.26 -8.19 3.00
N GLU A 69 -18.17 -9.52 2.90
CA GLU A 69 -19.23 -10.47 3.28
C GLU A 69 -19.40 -10.64 4.80
N ILE A 70 -18.41 -10.24 5.60
CA ILE A 70 -18.44 -10.43 7.07
C ILE A 70 -19.63 -9.70 7.69
N VAL A 71 -19.83 -8.41 7.37
CA VAL A 71 -20.90 -7.61 7.98
C VAL A 71 -22.30 -8.13 7.57
N PRO A 72 -22.60 -8.43 6.30
CA PRO A 72 -23.84 -9.11 5.90
C PRO A 72 -24.11 -10.39 6.69
N VAL A 73 -23.13 -11.30 6.78
CA VAL A 73 -23.29 -12.56 7.52
C VAL A 73 -23.56 -12.31 9.00
N LEU A 74 -22.86 -11.38 9.63
CA LEU A 74 -23.10 -11.04 11.03
C LEU A 74 -24.49 -10.45 11.28
N LYS A 75 -25.05 -9.70 10.33
CA LYS A 75 -26.44 -9.22 10.41
C LYS A 75 -27.43 -10.38 10.35
N GLU A 76 -27.19 -11.37 9.51
CA GLU A 76 -28.01 -12.59 9.45
C GLU A 76 -27.91 -13.40 10.74
N VAL A 77 -26.70 -13.59 11.26
CA VAL A 77 -26.43 -14.27 12.53
C VAL A 77 -27.12 -13.55 13.70
N ALA A 78 -27.03 -12.22 13.76
CA ALA A 78 -27.71 -11.42 14.77
C ALA A 78 -29.25 -11.54 14.68
N ALA A 79 -29.79 -11.77 13.48
CA ALA A 79 -31.23 -11.95 13.25
C ALA A 79 -31.74 -13.35 13.66
N LEU A 80 -30.87 -14.36 13.83
CA LEU A 80 -31.27 -15.70 14.27
C LEU A 80 -31.85 -15.72 15.70
N GLY A 81 -31.47 -14.75 16.54
CA GLY A 81 -31.93 -14.64 17.93
C GLY A 81 -31.55 -15.84 18.82
N ALA A 82 -32.27 -16.03 19.93
CA ALA A 82 -32.03 -17.12 20.89
C ALA A 82 -32.71 -18.44 20.46
N SER A 83 -32.46 -18.89 19.23
CA SER A 83 -32.95 -20.19 18.75
C SER A 83 -32.20 -21.33 19.44
N ARG A 84 -32.84 -22.49 19.63
CA ARG A 84 -32.21 -23.67 20.27
C ARG A 84 -31.00 -24.18 19.50
N ASP A 85 -31.01 -23.98 18.19
CA ASP A 85 -29.96 -24.44 17.26
C ASP A 85 -29.09 -23.27 16.77
N PHE A 86 -29.04 -22.17 17.54
CA PHE A 86 -28.34 -20.93 17.17
C PHE A 86 -26.89 -21.20 16.75
N THR A 87 -26.13 -21.94 17.56
CA THR A 87 -24.72 -22.25 17.29
C THR A 87 -24.54 -22.98 15.96
N GLU A 88 -25.36 -23.99 15.69
CA GLU A 88 -25.30 -24.76 14.45
C GLU A 88 -25.65 -23.90 13.23
N GLN A 89 -26.70 -23.09 13.33
CA GLN A 89 -27.14 -22.21 12.25
C GLN A 89 -26.12 -21.11 11.97
N ALA A 90 -25.56 -20.48 13.01
CA ALA A 90 -24.54 -19.45 12.89
C ALA A 90 -23.26 -20.00 12.24
N ASN A 91 -22.79 -21.18 12.67
CA ASN A 91 -21.63 -21.83 12.05
C ASN A 91 -21.89 -22.24 10.60
N ARG A 92 -23.10 -22.73 10.28
CA ARG A 92 -23.46 -23.06 8.89
C ARG A 92 -23.41 -21.83 7.98
N LEU A 93 -23.91 -20.68 8.44
CA LEU A 93 -23.81 -19.42 7.70
C LEU A 93 -22.35 -19.00 7.52
N ALA A 94 -21.54 -19.08 8.58
CA ALA A 94 -20.12 -18.74 8.53
C ALA A 94 -19.33 -19.63 7.56
N GLU A 95 -19.50 -20.95 7.62
CA GLU A 95 -18.83 -21.88 6.70
C GLU A 95 -19.25 -21.66 5.25
N GLN A 96 -20.53 -21.44 5.00
CA GLN A 96 -21.07 -21.27 3.65
C GLN A 96 -20.60 -19.96 3.00
N HIS A 97 -20.53 -18.86 3.76
CA HIS A 97 -20.28 -17.52 3.22
C HIS A 97 -18.86 -17.01 3.48
N LEU A 98 -18.28 -17.31 4.64
CA LEU A 98 -16.95 -16.85 5.07
C LEU A 98 -15.87 -17.93 4.90
N GLY A 99 -16.27 -19.21 4.79
CA GLY A 99 -15.35 -20.34 4.59
C GLY A 99 -14.64 -20.81 5.87
N HIS A 100 -15.12 -20.36 7.04
CA HIS A 100 -14.62 -20.80 8.34
C HIS A 100 -15.77 -20.78 9.37
N PRO A 101 -15.73 -21.62 10.41
CA PRO A 101 -16.69 -21.53 11.52
C PRO A 101 -16.39 -20.31 12.41
N PHE A 102 -17.34 -19.94 13.27
CA PHE A 102 -17.10 -18.98 14.34
C PHE A 102 -16.50 -19.67 15.58
N PRO A 103 -15.87 -18.92 16.50
CA PRO A 103 -15.38 -19.48 17.75
C PRO A 103 -16.53 -20.05 18.61
N GLU A 104 -16.49 -21.38 18.87
CA GLU A 104 -17.57 -22.10 19.56
C GLU A 104 -17.93 -21.50 20.92
N GLY A 105 -16.93 -21.19 21.74
CA GLY A 105 -17.13 -20.60 23.07
C GLY A 105 -17.76 -19.19 23.05
N VAL A 106 -17.71 -18.48 21.93
CA VAL A 106 -18.38 -17.18 21.75
C VAL A 106 -19.85 -17.40 21.42
N LEU A 107 -20.16 -18.35 20.53
CA LEU A 107 -21.53 -18.70 20.20
C LEU A 107 -22.28 -19.32 21.39
N GLU A 108 -21.64 -20.19 22.16
CA GLU A 108 -22.24 -20.84 23.34
C GLU A 108 -22.65 -19.87 24.45
N ARG A 109 -22.02 -18.69 24.52
CA ARG A 109 -22.34 -17.66 25.52
C ARG A 109 -23.41 -16.68 25.05
N SER A 110 -23.83 -16.78 23.79
CA SER A 110 -24.79 -15.85 23.19
C SER A 110 -26.14 -15.77 23.90
N TRP A 111 -26.58 -16.87 24.55
CA TRP A 111 -27.83 -16.87 25.31
C TRP A 111 -27.76 -16.03 26.60
N ILE A 112 -26.55 -15.71 27.09
CA ILE A 112 -26.34 -14.92 28.31
C ILE A 112 -26.40 -13.42 28.01
N HIS A 113 -25.68 -12.97 26.97
CA HIS A 113 -25.44 -11.55 26.69
C HIS A 113 -25.93 -11.08 25.31
N GLY A 114 -26.53 -11.98 24.53
CA GLY A 114 -26.79 -11.77 23.10
C GLY A 114 -25.58 -12.15 22.25
N VAL A 115 -25.72 -12.00 20.92
CA VAL A 115 -24.64 -12.29 19.97
C VAL A 115 -23.50 -11.29 20.16
N ASP A 116 -22.31 -11.80 20.45
CA ASP A 116 -21.09 -10.99 20.57
C ASP A 116 -20.54 -10.62 19.17
N VAL A 117 -21.20 -9.68 18.52
CA VAL A 117 -20.84 -9.19 17.18
C VAL A 117 -19.40 -8.68 17.11
N PRO A 118 -18.87 -7.91 18.09
CA PRO A 118 -17.48 -7.48 18.06
C PRO A 118 -16.47 -8.63 17.96
N THR A 119 -16.60 -9.66 18.81
CA THR A 119 -15.68 -10.82 18.76
C THR A 119 -15.82 -11.60 17.46
N LEU A 120 -17.05 -11.83 16.99
CA LEU A 120 -17.29 -12.54 15.72
C LEU A 120 -16.77 -11.76 14.51
N TYR A 121 -16.90 -10.44 14.50
CA TYR A 121 -16.35 -9.57 13.47
C TYR A 121 -14.83 -9.65 13.42
N SER A 122 -14.15 -9.40 14.53
CA SER A 122 -12.68 -9.40 14.55
C SER A 122 -12.10 -10.77 14.26
N SER A 123 -12.68 -11.85 14.80
CA SER A 123 -12.24 -13.22 14.46
C SER A 123 -12.40 -13.53 12.97
N SER A 124 -13.50 -13.08 12.35
CA SER A 124 -13.70 -13.27 10.90
C SER A 124 -12.73 -12.46 10.06
N ILE A 125 -12.38 -11.24 10.48
CA ILE A 125 -11.35 -10.42 9.83
C ILE A 125 -10.00 -11.14 9.85
N PHE A 126 -9.62 -11.72 10.99
CA PHE A 126 -8.35 -12.44 11.13
C PHE A 126 -8.33 -13.77 10.37
N SER A 127 -9.44 -14.51 10.36
CA SER A 127 -9.58 -15.70 9.51
C SER A 127 -9.51 -15.36 8.02
N ALA A 128 -10.16 -14.27 7.59
CA ALA A 128 -10.09 -13.79 6.21
C ALA A 128 -8.67 -13.34 5.82
N LEU A 129 -7.96 -12.71 6.75
CA LEU A 129 -6.53 -12.36 6.62
C LEU A 129 -5.68 -13.61 6.42
N ALA A 130 -5.75 -14.58 7.33
CA ALA A 130 -4.94 -15.81 7.26
C ALA A 130 -5.21 -16.60 5.97
N ALA A 131 -6.49 -16.78 5.62
CA ALA A 131 -6.89 -17.44 4.37
C ALA A 131 -6.42 -16.66 3.13
N GLY A 132 -6.41 -15.33 3.20
CA GLY A 132 -5.85 -14.48 2.15
C GLY A 132 -4.34 -14.71 1.98
N VAL A 133 -3.57 -14.65 3.08
CA VAL A 133 -2.11 -14.89 3.04
C VAL A 133 -1.82 -16.28 2.46
N GLU A 134 -2.52 -17.32 2.91
CA GLU A 134 -2.37 -18.67 2.39
C GLU A 134 -2.67 -18.75 0.89
N GLN A 135 -3.83 -18.24 0.45
CA GLN A 135 -4.25 -18.27 -0.95
C GLN A 135 -3.22 -17.57 -1.87
N PHE A 136 -2.59 -16.51 -1.40
CA PHE A 136 -1.73 -15.65 -2.23
C PHE A 136 -0.24 -15.87 -2.03
N SER A 137 0.17 -16.71 -1.08
CA SER A 137 1.54 -17.23 -1.00
C SER A 137 2.00 -17.87 -2.32
N GLN A 138 1.12 -18.61 -3.00
CA GLN A 138 1.39 -19.23 -4.30
C GLN A 138 1.65 -18.21 -5.40
N ARG A 139 0.95 -17.06 -5.39
CA ARG A 139 1.20 -15.94 -6.31
C ARG A 139 2.61 -15.40 -6.09
N ILE A 140 2.99 -15.14 -4.84
CA ILE A 140 4.33 -14.65 -4.50
C ILE A 140 5.40 -15.66 -4.94
N HIS A 141 5.19 -16.97 -4.77
CA HIS A 141 6.13 -17.97 -5.28
C HIS A 141 6.31 -17.91 -6.80
N GLN A 142 5.24 -17.68 -7.56
CA GLN A 142 5.33 -17.49 -9.00
C GLN A 142 6.05 -16.18 -9.35
N GLU A 143 5.71 -15.08 -8.68
CA GLU A 143 6.37 -13.78 -8.88
C GLU A 143 7.88 -13.86 -8.57
N VAL A 144 8.28 -14.56 -7.51
CA VAL A 144 9.68 -14.78 -7.13
C VAL A 144 10.41 -15.66 -8.14
N ALA A 145 9.75 -16.69 -8.69
CA ALA A 145 10.32 -17.49 -9.76
C ALA A 145 10.60 -16.65 -11.02
N ASP A 146 9.73 -15.67 -11.29
CA ASP A 146 9.84 -14.74 -12.43
C ASP A 146 10.71 -13.49 -12.10
N ALA A 147 11.07 -13.28 -10.81
CA ALA A 147 11.74 -12.07 -10.30
C ALA A 147 13.16 -11.86 -10.82
N GLN A 148 13.77 -12.87 -11.43
CA GLN A 148 15.06 -12.73 -12.12
C GLN A 148 15.04 -11.57 -13.14
N SER A 149 13.87 -11.28 -13.71
CA SER A 149 13.66 -10.15 -14.62
C SER A 149 13.77 -8.79 -13.91
N LEU A 150 13.23 -8.66 -12.69
CA LEU A 150 13.33 -7.42 -11.93
C LEU A 150 14.75 -7.20 -11.40
N ASP A 151 15.38 -8.24 -10.87
CA ASP A 151 16.75 -8.13 -10.34
C ASP A 151 17.73 -7.75 -11.44
N ALA A 152 17.62 -8.40 -12.61
CA ALA A 152 18.41 -8.04 -13.80
C ALA A 152 18.10 -6.62 -14.27
N LEU A 153 16.83 -6.21 -14.31
CA LEU A 153 16.43 -4.85 -14.67
C LEU A 153 17.06 -3.81 -13.74
N LEU A 154 17.04 -4.04 -12.42
CA LEU A 154 17.61 -3.12 -11.44
C LEU A 154 19.11 -2.98 -11.66
N VAL A 155 19.84 -4.10 -11.78
CA VAL A 155 21.29 -4.08 -12.00
C VAL A 155 21.64 -3.40 -13.34
N ASP A 156 20.90 -3.70 -14.41
CA ASP A 156 20.99 -3.03 -15.71
C ASP A 156 20.74 -1.51 -15.62
N CYS A 157 19.84 -1.11 -14.72
CA CYS A 157 19.53 0.28 -14.42
C CYS A 157 20.56 0.94 -13.48
N GLY A 158 21.59 0.20 -13.03
CA GLY A 158 22.61 0.70 -12.12
C GLY A 158 22.22 0.62 -10.65
N PHE A 159 21.22 -0.20 -10.28
CA PHE A 159 20.73 -0.34 -8.91
C PHE A 159 20.95 -1.75 -8.37
N HIS A 160 21.54 -1.86 -7.18
CA HIS A 160 21.70 -3.15 -6.50
C HIS A 160 20.64 -3.40 -5.42
N ALA A 161 19.84 -2.40 -5.09
CA ALA A 161 18.69 -2.50 -4.20
C ALA A 161 17.77 -1.30 -4.43
N ILE A 162 16.48 -1.50 -4.19
CA ILE A 162 15.47 -0.44 -4.18
C ILE A 162 14.70 -0.51 -2.86
N ASN A 163 14.67 0.60 -2.14
CA ASN A 163 13.90 0.74 -0.91
C ASN A 163 12.87 1.84 -1.11
N VAL A 164 11.60 1.47 -0.99
CA VAL A 164 10.48 2.38 -1.21
C VAL A 164 9.76 2.62 0.11
N SER A 165 9.63 3.89 0.49
CA SER A 165 8.74 4.30 1.57
C SER A 165 7.54 5.04 1.02
N ALA A 166 6.35 4.70 1.54
CA ALA A 166 5.10 5.33 1.14
C ALA A 166 4.30 5.80 2.35
N CYS A 167 3.26 6.60 2.11
CA CYS A 167 2.28 6.91 3.14
C CYS A 167 1.58 5.62 3.64
N ALA A 168 1.31 5.55 4.95
CA ALA A 168 0.54 4.48 5.60
C ALA A 168 -0.94 4.38 5.14
N ASP A 169 -1.44 5.38 4.41
CA ASP A 169 -2.79 5.43 3.83
C ASP A 169 -3.08 4.14 3.03
N GLY A 170 -4.20 3.47 3.35
CA GLY A 170 -4.55 2.19 2.77
C GLY A 170 -4.73 2.22 1.25
N ARG A 171 -4.96 3.40 0.65
CA ARG A 171 -5.05 3.55 -0.81
C ARG A 171 -3.72 3.24 -1.51
N LEU A 172 -2.58 3.34 -0.80
CA LEU A 172 -1.26 3.01 -1.33
C LEU A 172 -0.90 1.54 -1.13
N LYS A 173 -1.73 0.74 -0.46
CA LYS A 173 -1.40 -0.66 -0.14
C LYS A 173 -1.19 -1.55 -1.39
N GLY A 174 -1.74 -1.14 -2.54
CA GLY A 174 -1.52 -1.78 -3.85
C GLY A 174 -0.27 -1.30 -4.61
N LEU A 175 0.67 -0.57 -3.98
CA LEU A 175 1.76 0.13 -4.67
C LEU A 175 2.55 -0.72 -5.67
N PHE A 176 3.01 -1.91 -5.29
CA PHE A 176 3.83 -2.73 -6.20
C PHE A 176 3.01 -3.59 -7.13
N THR A 177 2.04 -4.32 -6.59
CA THR A 177 1.21 -5.25 -7.38
C THR A 177 0.40 -4.50 -8.45
N TYR A 178 -0.11 -3.30 -8.14
CA TYR A 178 -1.01 -2.55 -9.03
C TYR A 178 -0.34 -1.31 -9.63
N ILE A 179 0.16 -0.40 -8.82
CA ILE A 179 0.55 0.94 -9.29
C ILE A 179 1.85 0.93 -10.10
N LEU A 180 2.89 0.26 -9.58
CA LEU A 180 4.23 0.21 -10.17
C LEU A 180 4.50 -1.07 -10.97
N ARG A 181 3.67 -2.11 -10.81
CA ARG A 181 3.81 -3.46 -11.39
C ARG A 181 5.22 -4.03 -11.18
N LEU A 182 5.75 -3.90 -9.96
CA LEU A 182 7.01 -4.51 -9.58
C LEU A 182 6.73 -5.86 -8.88
N PRO A 183 7.29 -6.98 -9.37
CA PRO A 183 7.13 -8.26 -8.69
C PRO A 183 7.88 -8.27 -7.35
N ALA A 184 7.50 -9.18 -6.45
CA ALA A 184 8.23 -9.39 -5.21
C ALA A 184 9.68 -9.81 -5.49
N SER A 185 10.64 -9.18 -4.81
CA SER A 185 12.08 -9.44 -4.95
C SER A 185 12.79 -9.20 -3.62
N ASP A 186 13.89 -9.93 -3.38
CA ASP A 186 14.79 -9.72 -2.23
C ASP A 186 15.57 -8.39 -2.32
N LEU A 187 15.61 -7.76 -3.50
CA LEU A 187 16.21 -6.45 -3.72
C LEU A 187 15.23 -5.30 -3.46
N LEU A 188 13.95 -5.60 -3.30
CA LEU A 188 12.89 -4.63 -3.06
C LEU A 188 12.51 -4.61 -1.58
N ARG A 189 12.74 -3.48 -0.92
CA ARG A 189 12.27 -3.20 0.45
C ARG A 189 11.10 -2.23 0.42
N TYR A 190 10.18 -2.41 1.35
CA TYR A 190 8.99 -1.58 1.49
C TYR A 190 8.65 -1.30 2.94
N SER A 191 8.51 -0.02 3.24
CA SER A 191 8.06 0.47 4.54
C SER A 191 6.98 1.54 4.35
N THR A 192 6.13 1.73 5.36
CA THR A 192 5.11 2.78 5.33
C THR A 192 5.09 3.56 6.62
N PHE A 193 4.92 4.86 6.45
CA PHE A 193 4.89 5.82 7.54
C PHE A 193 3.81 6.86 7.25
N ALA A 194 3.13 7.35 8.26
CA ALA A 194 2.19 8.45 8.14
C ALA A 194 2.91 9.66 7.51
N GLY A 195 2.41 10.11 6.35
CA GLY A 195 3.05 11.19 5.62
C GLY A 195 4.34 10.81 4.87
N THR A 196 4.71 9.53 4.76
CA THR A 196 6.00 9.12 4.16
C THR A 196 7.20 9.65 4.97
N LEU A 197 7.00 9.88 6.27
CA LEU A 197 8.03 10.33 7.19
C LEU A 197 8.86 9.13 7.70
N PHE A 198 9.57 8.49 6.77
CA PHE A 198 10.32 7.28 7.08
C PHE A 198 11.49 7.51 8.06
N ASP A 199 11.84 6.45 8.78
CA ASP A 199 12.98 6.43 9.67
C ASP A 199 14.28 6.39 8.84
N VAL A 200 15.04 7.49 8.93
CA VAL A 200 16.27 7.67 8.19
C VAL A 200 17.36 6.72 8.69
N GLU A 201 17.40 6.46 9.99
CA GLU A 201 18.46 5.65 10.60
C GLU A 201 18.24 4.16 10.28
N ASP A 202 17.00 3.68 10.35
CA ASP A 202 16.67 2.31 9.94
C ASP A 202 16.97 2.08 8.45
N ASP A 203 16.66 3.04 7.58
CA ASP A 203 17.00 2.93 6.17
C ASP A 203 18.52 2.94 5.92
N ILE A 204 19.30 3.66 6.73
CA ILE A 204 20.78 3.60 6.66
C ILE A 204 21.27 2.21 7.06
N LEU A 205 20.66 1.56 8.05
CA LEU A 205 20.98 0.18 8.41
C LEU A 205 20.64 -0.79 7.26
N ASP A 206 19.52 -0.58 6.58
CA ASP A 206 19.17 -1.36 5.38
C ASP A 206 20.18 -1.16 4.24
N TRP A 207 20.65 0.07 4.03
CA TRP A 207 21.73 0.36 3.09
C TRP A 207 23.02 -0.36 3.46
N GLN A 208 23.44 -0.30 4.73
CA GLN A 208 24.63 -0.99 5.23
C GLN A 208 24.53 -2.50 5.00
N ALA A 209 23.37 -3.10 5.28
CA ALA A 209 23.15 -4.52 5.09
C ALA A 209 23.26 -4.92 3.60
N ALA A 210 22.71 -4.10 2.70
CA ALA A 210 22.81 -4.31 1.26
C ALA A 210 24.27 -4.21 0.77
N GLU A 211 25.01 -3.17 1.18
CA GLU A 211 26.42 -3.01 0.81
C GLU A 211 27.29 -4.13 1.37
N LEU A 212 27.11 -4.51 2.64
CA LEU A 212 27.86 -5.61 3.25
C LEU A 212 27.63 -6.93 2.50
N ARG A 213 26.39 -7.18 2.06
CA ARG A 213 26.06 -8.35 1.24
C ARG A 213 26.79 -8.33 -0.10
N ARG A 214 26.88 -7.19 -0.77
CA ARG A 214 27.68 -7.05 -2.01
C ARG A 214 29.15 -7.34 -1.77
N PHE A 215 29.74 -6.80 -0.70
CA PHE A 215 31.15 -7.04 -0.37
C PHE A 215 31.44 -8.51 -0.05
N ARG A 216 30.54 -9.19 0.67
CA ARG A 216 30.78 -10.56 1.17
C ARG A 216 30.31 -11.66 0.23
N GLU A 217 29.21 -11.44 -0.48
CA GLU A 217 28.54 -12.45 -1.29
C GLU A 217 28.53 -12.10 -2.78
N GLY A 218 28.90 -10.87 -3.16
CA GLY A 218 28.82 -10.42 -4.55
C GLY A 218 27.38 -10.33 -5.07
N TYR A 219 26.38 -10.27 -4.18
CA TYR A 219 24.96 -10.29 -4.53
C TYR A 219 24.30 -8.92 -4.29
N PRO A 220 23.45 -8.43 -5.22
CA PRO A 220 23.19 -8.99 -6.56
C PRO A 220 24.31 -8.68 -7.57
N SER A 221 25.25 -7.83 -7.18
CA SER A 221 26.48 -7.55 -7.92
C SER A 221 27.62 -7.27 -6.94
N THR A 222 28.86 -7.36 -7.41
CA THR A 222 30.04 -7.05 -6.62
C THR A 222 30.11 -5.56 -6.27
N SER A 223 30.84 -5.20 -5.20
CA SER A 223 30.94 -3.83 -4.70
C SER A 223 31.54 -2.85 -5.72
N ASP A 224 32.33 -3.34 -6.68
CA ASP A 224 33.00 -2.60 -7.75
C ASP A 224 32.16 -2.44 -9.03
N SER A 225 30.91 -2.94 -9.07
CA SER A 225 30.02 -2.90 -10.24
C SER A 225 29.50 -1.51 -10.64
N GLY A 226 29.81 -0.47 -9.87
CA GLY A 226 29.34 0.89 -10.13
C GLY A 226 27.83 1.12 -9.92
N THR A 227 27.14 0.15 -9.31
CA THR A 227 25.71 0.28 -8.95
C THR A 227 25.52 1.05 -7.64
N ARG A 228 24.35 1.67 -7.47
CA ARG A 228 23.95 2.37 -6.24
C ARG A 228 22.71 1.76 -5.60
N TYR A 229 22.51 2.08 -4.34
CA TYR A 229 21.25 1.87 -3.65
C TYR A 229 20.27 2.96 -4.12
N LEU A 230 19.00 2.60 -4.30
CA LEU A 230 17.95 3.55 -4.68
C LEU A 230 16.94 3.68 -3.54
N LYS A 231 16.83 4.88 -2.97
CA LYS A 231 15.73 5.21 -2.05
C LYS A 231 14.60 5.95 -2.78
N VAL A 232 13.38 5.47 -2.62
CA VAL A 232 12.19 6.07 -3.22
C VAL A 232 11.22 6.52 -2.13
N ALA A 233 10.69 7.73 -2.25
CA ALA A 233 9.59 8.20 -1.41
C ALA A 233 8.33 8.40 -2.26
N VAL A 234 7.18 7.94 -1.76
CA VAL A 234 5.88 8.04 -2.44
C VAL A 234 4.91 8.89 -1.62
N TYR A 235 4.77 10.16 -1.99
CA TYR A 235 3.70 11.02 -1.48
C TYR A 235 2.40 10.78 -2.25
N HIS A 236 1.28 11.23 -1.72
CA HIS A 236 0.00 11.10 -2.41
C HIS A 236 -0.89 12.33 -2.29
N ARG A 237 -1.85 12.41 -3.20
CA ARG A 237 -2.86 13.46 -3.34
C ARG A 237 -4.18 12.86 -3.83
N SER A 238 -5.25 13.64 -3.73
CA SER A 238 -6.50 13.40 -4.45
C SER A 238 -6.69 14.54 -5.46
N SER A 239 -6.90 14.20 -6.74
CA SER A 239 -7.20 15.18 -7.77
C SER A 239 -8.66 15.66 -7.76
N LEU A 240 -9.58 14.86 -7.23
CA LEU A 240 -11.01 15.17 -7.12
C LEU A 240 -11.32 16.04 -5.90
N ASP A 241 -10.67 15.79 -4.76
CA ASP A 241 -10.89 16.54 -3.52
C ASP A 241 -9.56 16.86 -2.81
N PRO A 242 -8.74 17.76 -3.39
CA PRO A 242 -7.39 18.04 -2.88
C PRO A 242 -7.37 18.60 -1.47
N MET A 243 -8.44 19.24 -1.00
CA MET A 243 -8.47 19.91 0.31
C MET A 243 -8.90 18.98 1.46
N HIS A 244 -9.46 17.80 1.16
CA HIS A 244 -9.96 16.90 2.20
C HIS A 244 -9.50 15.44 2.05
N GLN A 245 -9.17 14.98 0.84
CA GLN A 245 -8.85 13.57 0.54
C GLN A 245 -7.38 13.34 0.17
N GLY A 246 -6.50 14.30 0.44
CA GLY A 246 -5.05 14.16 0.34
C GLY A 246 -4.44 13.43 1.55
N CYS A 247 -3.15 13.66 1.80
CA CYS A 247 -2.46 13.04 2.93
C CYS A 247 -2.92 13.62 4.28
N ALA A 248 -3.55 12.81 5.11
CA ALA A 248 -4.05 13.23 6.43
C ALA A 248 -2.96 13.73 7.37
N ALA A 249 -1.77 13.10 7.35
CA ALA A 249 -0.61 13.51 8.15
C ALA A 249 -0.14 14.93 7.81
N HIS A 250 -0.41 15.38 6.59
CA HIS A 250 -0.05 16.71 6.10
C HIS A 250 -1.29 17.59 5.86
N GLN A 251 -2.41 17.28 6.54
CA GLN A 251 -3.63 18.07 6.50
C GLN A 251 -4.18 18.31 5.08
N SER A 252 -4.04 17.30 4.22
CA SER A 252 -4.42 17.36 2.80
C SER A 252 -3.66 18.43 1.99
N ASN A 253 -2.54 18.95 2.49
CA ASN A 253 -1.70 19.90 1.77
C ASN A 253 -0.68 19.14 0.92
N GLU A 254 -0.95 19.02 -0.39
CA GLU A 254 -0.08 18.33 -1.35
C GLU A 254 1.35 18.88 -1.33
N LYS A 255 1.52 20.21 -1.24
CA LYS A 255 2.84 20.85 -1.23
C LYS A 255 3.64 20.42 0.00
N LEU A 256 3.04 20.47 1.19
CA LEU A 256 3.71 20.01 2.41
C LEU A 256 4.06 18.52 2.32
N ALA A 257 3.21 17.70 1.71
CA ALA A 257 3.50 16.28 1.53
C ALA A 257 4.68 16.01 0.59
N MET A 258 4.78 16.76 -0.50
CA MET A 258 5.92 16.69 -1.42
C MET A 258 7.22 17.16 -0.75
N GLU A 259 7.18 18.31 -0.07
CA GLU A 259 8.33 18.90 0.59
C GLU A 259 8.87 18.00 1.70
N ALA A 260 8.00 17.46 2.56
CA ALA A 260 8.41 16.57 3.64
C ALA A 260 9.02 15.25 3.13
N ALA A 261 8.45 14.65 2.08
CA ALA A 261 8.99 13.44 1.47
C ALA A 261 10.36 13.70 0.80
N LEU A 262 10.52 14.83 0.11
CA LEU A 262 11.80 15.23 -0.47
C LEU A 262 12.85 15.50 0.62
N GLU A 263 12.48 16.19 1.68
CA GLU A 263 13.38 16.47 2.81
C GLU A 263 13.90 15.16 3.43
N ARG A 264 13.03 14.17 3.62
CA ARG A 264 13.44 12.85 4.14
C ARG A 264 14.40 12.13 3.21
N LEU A 265 14.18 12.16 1.89
CA LEU A 265 15.12 11.61 0.91
C LEU A 265 16.50 12.29 0.99
N GLN A 266 16.52 13.61 1.16
CA GLN A 266 17.75 14.38 1.30
C GLN A 266 18.47 14.06 2.62
N GLN A 267 17.74 13.97 3.73
CA GLN A 267 18.30 13.56 5.02
C GLN A 267 18.95 12.17 4.94
N PHE A 268 18.30 11.20 4.29
CA PHE A 268 18.86 9.87 4.05
C PHE A 268 20.14 9.91 3.20
N ARG A 269 20.13 10.60 2.06
CA ARG A 269 21.33 10.76 1.22
C ARG A 269 22.48 11.40 2.00
N HIS A 270 22.22 12.52 2.67
CA HIS A 270 23.23 13.20 3.47
C HIS A 270 23.71 12.36 4.65
N GLY A 271 22.85 11.54 5.26
CA GLY A 271 23.23 10.60 6.30
C GLY A 271 24.30 9.63 5.80
N ILE A 272 24.10 9.04 4.63
CA ILE A 272 25.09 8.14 4.01
C ILE A 272 26.38 8.90 3.65
N GLU A 273 26.27 10.02 2.92
CA GLU A 273 27.42 10.76 2.41
C GLU A 273 28.32 11.32 3.53
N ASN A 274 27.74 11.67 4.67
CA ASN A 274 28.49 12.23 5.80
C ASN A 274 28.97 11.17 6.80
N ALA A 275 28.23 10.07 6.98
CA ALA A 275 28.59 9.03 7.95
C ALA A 275 29.63 8.03 7.40
N PHE A 276 29.71 7.84 6.08
CA PHE A 276 30.60 6.86 5.45
C PHE A 276 31.62 7.54 4.52
N CYS A 277 32.86 7.05 4.56
CA CYS A 277 33.97 7.65 3.80
C CYS A 277 33.87 7.37 2.29
N CYS A 278 34.90 7.84 1.58
CA CYS A 278 35.32 7.22 0.32
C CYS A 278 34.32 7.36 -0.83
N GLY A 279 33.45 8.38 -0.77
CA GLY A 279 32.45 8.67 -1.79
C GLY A 279 31.20 7.79 -1.71
N ALA A 280 30.88 7.25 -0.53
CA ALA A 280 29.60 6.57 -0.31
C ALA A 280 28.43 7.50 -0.69
N SER A 281 27.50 6.98 -1.49
CA SER A 281 26.39 7.77 -2.04
C SER A 281 25.21 6.86 -2.37
N THR A 282 24.04 7.46 -2.57
CA THR A 282 22.79 6.78 -2.94
C THR A 282 22.06 7.60 -3.99
N ASP A 283 21.32 6.92 -4.87
CA ASP A 283 20.34 7.59 -5.71
C ASP A 283 19.02 7.71 -4.94
N ILE A 284 18.26 8.77 -5.25
CA ILE A 284 16.94 9.03 -4.66
C ILE A 284 15.92 9.30 -5.77
N LEU A 285 14.65 8.96 -5.52
CA LEU A 285 13.54 9.22 -6.43
C LEU A 285 12.28 9.62 -5.64
N LEU A 286 11.58 10.65 -6.11
CA LEU A 286 10.29 11.05 -5.54
C LEU A 286 9.16 10.73 -6.52
N ILE A 287 8.12 10.07 -6.02
CA ILE A 287 6.92 9.73 -6.77
C ILE A 287 5.71 10.33 -6.07
N GLY A 288 4.83 10.97 -6.84
CA GLY A 288 3.50 11.36 -6.41
C GLY A 288 2.45 10.38 -6.92
N LEU A 289 1.48 10.03 -6.09
CA LEU A 289 0.34 9.21 -6.47
C LEU A 289 -0.96 10.02 -6.37
N ASP A 290 -1.75 10.05 -7.45
CA ASP A 290 -3.15 10.48 -7.38
C ASP A 290 -4.05 9.29 -6.99
N THR A 291 -4.56 9.27 -5.76
CA THR A 291 -5.33 8.15 -5.21
C THR A 291 -6.73 7.98 -5.81
N ASP A 292 -7.17 8.93 -6.63
CA ASP A 292 -8.46 8.84 -7.33
C ASP A 292 -8.37 8.06 -8.65
N THR A 293 -7.17 8.02 -9.25
CA THR A 293 -6.92 7.43 -10.58
C THR A 293 -5.76 6.44 -10.60
N ASP A 294 -5.02 6.34 -9.50
CA ASP A 294 -3.72 5.65 -9.38
C ASP A 294 -2.64 6.11 -10.37
N ALA A 295 -2.84 7.26 -11.02
CA ALA A 295 -1.81 7.85 -11.88
C ALA A 295 -0.63 8.34 -11.05
N ILE A 296 0.58 8.02 -11.50
CA ILE A 296 1.80 8.51 -10.86
C ILE A 296 2.34 9.78 -11.53
N ARG A 297 3.05 10.57 -10.74
CA ARG A 297 3.95 11.63 -11.18
C ARG A 297 5.35 11.28 -10.70
N ILE A 298 6.34 11.26 -11.59
CA ILE A 298 7.72 10.97 -11.20
C ILE A 298 8.56 12.24 -11.31
N HIS A 299 9.22 12.62 -10.22
CA HIS A 299 10.18 13.71 -10.19
C HIS A 299 11.51 13.21 -10.74
N VAL A 300 11.96 13.78 -11.86
CA VAL A 300 13.12 13.27 -12.60
C VAL A 300 14.39 13.90 -12.00
N PRO A 301 15.36 13.10 -11.52
CA PRO A 301 16.63 13.65 -11.06
C PRO A 301 17.41 14.34 -12.18
N ASP A 302 18.34 15.23 -11.86
CA ASP A 302 19.32 15.72 -12.86
C ASP A 302 20.56 14.82 -12.92
N SER A 303 21.63 15.24 -13.61
CA SER A 303 22.85 14.42 -13.74
C SER A 303 23.61 14.19 -12.43
N HIS A 304 23.40 15.03 -11.41
CA HIS A 304 23.95 14.85 -10.07
C HIS A 304 23.01 14.03 -9.16
N GLY A 305 21.83 13.65 -9.67
CA GLY A 305 20.83 12.93 -8.91
C GLY A 305 19.99 13.84 -8.00
N ASP A 306 20.06 15.16 -8.16
CA ASP A 306 19.25 16.09 -7.37
C ASP A 306 17.81 16.12 -7.90
N LEU A 307 16.85 16.28 -6.99
CA LEU A 307 15.43 16.32 -7.29
C LEU A 307 14.92 17.77 -7.23
N SER A 308 13.94 18.08 -8.08
CA SER A 308 13.14 19.30 -7.98
C SER A 308 11.65 18.95 -7.98
N LEU A 309 10.87 19.65 -7.14
CA LEU A 309 9.41 19.52 -7.13
C LEU A 309 8.75 19.99 -8.43
N PHE A 310 9.46 20.77 -9.24
CA PHE A 310 8.97 21.33 -10.51
C PHE A 310 9.51 20.62 -11.75
N ARG A 311 10.34 19.57 -11.56
CA ARG A 311 10.88 18.74 -12.63
C ARG A 311 10.27 17.34 -12.56
N SER A 312 9.12 17.17 -13.19
CA SER A 312 8.36 15.92 -13.10
C SER A 312 7.63 15.55 -14.38
N VAL A 313 7.44 14.25 -14.59
CA VAL A 313 6.56 13.71 -15.64
C VAL A 313 5.26 13.24 -14.98
N ASP A 314 4.13 13.80 -15.42
CA ASP A 314 2.79 13.38 -14.98
C ASP A 314 2.24 12.30 -15.92
N ASN A 315 2.00 11.10 -15.39
CA ASN A 315 1.65 9.95 -16.23
C ASN A 315 0.20 10.00 -16.73
N ALA A 316 -0.70 10.74 -16.08
CA ALA A 316 -2.04 10.96 -16.61
C ALA A 316 -2.00 11.83 -17.87
N GLU A 317 -1.18 12.88 -17.87
CA GLU A 317 -0.93 13.67 -19.08
C GLU A 317 -0.24 12.86 -20.16
N LEU A 318 0.74 12.04 -19.79
CA LEU A 318 1.48 11.21 -20.73
C LEU A 318 0.57 10.20 -21.41
N TYR A 319 -0.26 9.48 -20.63
CA TYR A 319 -1.30 8.59 -21.12
C TYR A 319 -2.16 9.29 -22.19
N LYS A 320 -2.65 10.50 -21.89
CA LYS A 320 -3.47 11.28 -22.81
C LYS A 320 -2.71 11.66 -24.09
N LYS A 321 -1.45 12.07 -23.97
CA LYS A 321 -0.60 12.49 -25.10
C LYS A 321 -0.23 11.32 -26.01
N THR A 322 -0.05 10.13 -25.45
CA THR A 322 0.31 8.91 -26.20
C THR A 322 -0.90 8.08 -26.61
N LEU A 323 -2.11 8.50 -26.24
CA LEU A 323 -3.35 7.85 -26.66
C LEU A 323 -3.52 7.93 -28.19
N GLY A 324 -3.65 6.77 -28.84
CA GLY A 324 -3.75 6.65 -30.30
C GLY A 324 -2.40 6.44 -31.01
N MET A 325 -1.27 6.50 -30.30
CA MET A 325 0.02 6.05 -30.83
C MET A 325 0.10 4.52 -30.83
N ASN A 326 0.94 3.95 -31.70
CA ASN A 326 1.32 2.54 -31.56
C ASN A 326 2.31 2.35 -30.39
N ALA A 327 2.57 1.09 -30.02
CA ALA A 327 3.40 0.77 -28.86
C ALA A 327 4.81 1.38 -28.92
N ASP A 328 5.50 1.29 -30.07
CA ASP A 328 6.87 1.80 -30.21
C ASP A 328 6.92 3.33 -30.15
N GLN A 329 5.96 3.99 -30.82
CA GLN A 329 5.79 5.45 -30.76
C GLN A 329 5.50 5.93 -29.34
N ALA A 330 4.61 5.24 -28.62
CA ALA A 330 4.31 5.57 -27.23
C ALA A 330 5.54 5.40 -26.32
N ARG A 331 6.32 4.32 -26.47
CA ARG A 331 7.57 4.13 -25.72
C ARG A 331 8.57 5.24 -26.00
N LEU A 332 8.76 5.61 -27.26
CA LEU A 332 9.64 6.70 -27.65
C LEU A 332 9.19 8.02 -27.01
N ALA A 333 7.90 8.36 -27.10
CA ALA A 333 7.33 9.57 -26.52
C ALA A 333 7.51 9.63 -24.99
N ILE A 334 7.43 8.50 -24.29
CA ILE A 334 7.70 8.41 -22.85
C ILE A 334 9.17 8.73 -22.54
N TYR A 335 10.11 8.14 -23.29
CA TYR A 335 11.54 8.44 -23.13
C TYR A 335 11.87 9.91 -23.45
N GLU A 336 11.25 10.47 -24.49
CA GLU A 336 11.38 11.89 -24.83
C GLU A 336 10.79 12.80 -23.75
N ALA A 337 9.66 12.44 -23.14
CA ALA A 337 9.08 13.20 -22.04
C ALA A 337 10.04 13.30 -20.84
N ILE A 338 10.71 12.19 -20.48
CA ILE A 338 11.73 12.17 -19.42
C ILE A 338 12.92 13.06 -19.78
N ALA A 339 13.37 13.01 -21.04
CA ALA A 339 14.48 13.85 -21.51
C ALA A 339 14.11 15.34 -21.50
N ASN A 340 12.90 15.69 -21.96
CA ASN A 340 12.44 17.07 -22.09
C ASN A 340 12.28 17.75 -20.74
N VAL A 341 11.83 17.04 -19.70
CA VAL A 341 11.73 17.64 -18.36
C VAL A 341 13.10 17.93 -17.74
N SER A 342 14.15 17.24 -18.17
CA SER A 342 15.52 17.52 -17.73
C SER A 342 16.07 18.84 -18.30
N ASP A 343 15.49 19.34 -19.40
CA ASP A 343 15.91 20.56 -20.09
C ASP A 343 15.07 21.80 -19.66
N VAL A 344 14.22 21.66 -18.63
CA VAL A 344 13.35 22.74 -18.11
C VAL A 344 14.16 23.79 -17.35
N GLY A 345 13.90 25.08 -17.60
CA GLY A 345 14.51 26.20 -16.85
C GLY A 345 13.71 26.65 -15.62
N GLY A 346 14.19 27.68 -14.92
CA GLY A 346 13.47 28.27 -13.77
C GLY A 346 13.48 27.36 -12.54
N TRP A 347 12.34 27.20 -11.86
CA TRP A 347 12.26 26.39 -10.62
C TRP A 347 12.49 24.89 -10.84
N GLY A 348 12.36 24.40 -12.08
CA GLY A 348 12.66 23.03 -12.47
C GLY A 348 14.10 22.80 -12.94
N GLN A 349 14.93 23.86 -12.99
CA GLN A 349 16.29 23.79 -13.50
C GLN A 349 17.13 22.77 -12.72
N GLY A 350 17.88 21.97 -13.46
CA GLY A 350 18.88 21.05 -12.93
C GLY A 350 20.07 20.97 -13.88
N ASP A 351 21.09 20.24 -13.47
CA ASP A 351 22.31 20.11 -14.24
C ASP A 351 22.22 18.91 -15.20
N GLY A 352 21.50 19.07 -16.30
CA GLY A 352 21.40 18.05 -17.36
C GLY A 352 20.58 16.81 -16.97
N LYS A 353 20.76 15.73 -17.74
CA LYS A 353 19.94 14.51 -17.71
C LYS A 353 20.48 13.51 -16.68
N PRO A 354 19.61 12.77 -15.99
CA PRO A 354 20.06 11.69 -15.11
C PRO A 354 20.68 10.56 -15.93
N HIS A 355 21.48 9.71 -15.27
CA HIS A 355 22.12 8.58 -15.93
C HIS A 355 21.10 7.65 -16.61
N ASP A 356 21.52 6.98 -17.68
CA ASP A 356 20.67 6.19 -18.57
C ASP A 356 19.86 5.13 -17.82
N GLY A 357 20.46 4.52 -16.81
CA GLY A 357 19.82 3.54 -15.95
C GLY A 357 18.61 4.09 -15.18
N MET A 358 18.73 5.27 -14.57
CA MET A 358 17.60 5.97 -13.93
C MET A 358 16.50 6.29 -14.93
N ARG A 359 16.85 6.78 -16.13
CA ARG A 359 15.87 7.06 -17.18
C ARG A 359 15.12 5.80 -17.62
N ARG A 360 15.83 4.68 -17.76
CA ARG A 360 15.26 3.37 -18.09
C ARG A 360 14.32 2.88 -16.99
N LEU A 361 14.68 3.04 -15.71
CA LEU A 361 13.81 2.68 -14.60
C LEU A 361 12.52 3.53 -14.59
N ILE A 362 12.67 4.86 -14.68
CA ILE A 362 11.53 5.80 -14.73
C ILE A 362 10.60 5.45 -15.90
N ALA A 363 11.15 5.18 -17.09
CA ALA A 363 10.35 4.78 -18.25
C ALA A 363 9.56 3.49 -17.98
N ASN A 364 10.17 2.47 -17.37
CA ASN A 364 9.47 1.24 -17.02
C ASN A 364 8.34 1.48 -16.01
N LEU A 365 8.57 2.28 -14.97
CA LEU A 365 7.54 2.63 -13.97
C LEU A 365 6.35 3.37 -14.61
N LEU A 366 6.63 4.35 -15.48
CA LEU A 366 5.59 5.08 -16.21
C LEU A 366 4.78 4.14 -17.11
N ILE A 367 5.44 3.30 -17.91
CA ILE A 367 4.80 2.33 -18.80
C ILE A 367 3.91 1.36 -18.02
N ASN A 368 4.43 0.81 -16.92
CA ASN A 368 3.68 -0.08 -16.04
C ASN A 368 2.42 0.60 -15.50
N ASN A 369 2.55 1.83 -15.03
CA ASN A 369 1.44 2.59 -14.45
C ASN A 369 0.35 2.97 -15.47
N LEU A 370 0.64 3.01 -16.78
CA LEU A 370 -0.42 3.17 -17.80
C LEU A 370 -1.46 2.03 -17.71
N SER A 371 -1.01 0.80 -17.41
CA SER A 371 -1.92 -0.33 -17.18
C SER A 371 -2.79 -0.11 -15.96
N GLN A 372 -2.27 0.54 -14.91
CA GLN A 372 -3.06 0.85 -13.72
C GLN A 372 -4.07 1.96 -13.96
N ILE A 373 -3.71 3.01 -14.69
CA ILE A 373 -4.66 4.07 -15.07
C ILE A 373 -5.84 3.46 -15.85
N GLU A 374 -5.57 2.60 -16.84
CA GLU A 374 -6.63 1.92 -17.60
C GLU A 374 -7.40 0.91 -16.74
N TYR A 375 -6.74 0.23 -15.78
CA TYR A 375 -7.41 -0.63 -14.81
C TYR A 375 -8.51 0.12 -14.05
N VAL A 376 -8.23 1.34 -13.56
CA VAL A 376 -9.22 2.13 -12.83
C VAL A 376 -10.36 2.57 -13.75
N ILE A 377 -10.01 3.00 -14.98
CA ILE A 377 -10.99 3.40 -15.99
C ILE A 377 -11.95 2.25 -16.33
N GLU A 378 -11.43 1.05 -16.59
CA GLU A 378 -12.23 -0.12 -17.00
C GLU A 378 -13.11 -0.64 -15.85
N ASN A 379 -12.56 -0.73 -14.64
CA ASN A 379 -13.28 -1.35 -13.51
C ASN A 379 -14.21 -0.39 -12.76
N PHE A 380 -13.94 0.92 -12.79
CA PHE A 380 -14.67 1.91 -11.99
C PHE A 380 -15.25 3.07 -12.82
N GLY A 381 -15.15 3.02 -14.14
CA GLY A 381 -15.76 4.02 -15.04
C GLY A 381 -15.06 5.39 -15.00
N GLY A 382 -13.79 5.41 -14.59
CA GLY A 382 -12.94 6.60 -14.57
C GLY A 382 -12.15 6.72 -13.28
N TRP A 383 -12.84 6.97 -12.17
CA TRP A 383 -12.21 7.15 -10.85
C TRP A 383 -12.66 6.08 -9.89
N TYR A 384 -11.90 5.88 -8.83
CA TYR A 384 -12.36 5.07 -7.71
C TYR A 384 -13.67 5.63 -7.11
N PRO A 385 -14.65 4.76 -6.81
CA PRO A 385 -15.92 5.19 -6.21
C PRO A 385 -15.76 5.53 -4.72
N ASP A 386 -14.70 5.06 -4.08
CA ASP A 386 -14.30 5.33 -2.70
C ASP A 386 -13.19 6.40 -2.69
N ARG A 387 -13.60 7.64 -2.38
CA ARG A 387 -12.73 8.83 -2.43
C ARG A 387 -11.71 8.90 -1.29
N GLY A 388 -11.95 8.19 -0.19
CA GLY A 388 -11.12 8.24 1.01
C GLY A 388 -10.78 6.87 1.57
N HIS A 389 -10.62 6.84 2.89
CA HIS A 389 -10.36 5.64 3.67
C HIS A 389 -11.49 4.60 3.54
N GLY A 390 -11.10 3.34 3.48
CA GLY A 390 -11.98 2.18 3.32
C GLY A 390 -11.32 0.88 3.77
N GLU A 391 -10.33 0.99 4.65
CA GLU A 391 -9.52 -0.09 5.20
C GLU A 391 -10.36 -1.04 6.06
N ARG A 392 -10.05 -2.34 6.01
CA ARG A 392 -10.76 -3.39 6.75
C ARG A 392 -10.11 -3.70 8.10
N PHE A 393 -8.80 -3.51 8.21
CA PHE A 393 -8.02 -3.69 9.43
C PHE A 393 -6.75 -2.84 9.44
N MET A 394 -6.14 -2.71 10.61
CA MET A 394 -4.81 -2.12 10.75
C MET A 394 -3.75 -3.21 10.72
N SER A 395 -2.73 -3.06 9.87
CA SER A 395 -1.55 -3.91 9.80
C SER A 395 -0.40 -3.20 10.50
N ILE A 396 0.25 -3.89 11.45
CA ILE A 396 1.30 -3.32 12.29
C ILE A 396 2.55 -4.21 12.20
N GLY A 397 3.74 -3.60 12.15
CA GLY A 397 5.02 -4.30 12.10
C GLY A 397 5.57 -4.37 10.66
N ASP A 398 5.87 -5.56 10.17
CA ASP A 398 6.45 -5.77 8.81
C ASP A 398 5.38 -5.95 7.72
N GLY A 399 4.11 -5.99 8.13
CA GLY A 399 2.95 -6.11 7.25
C GLY A 399 2.86 -7.43 6.48
N PHE A 400 1.90 -7.48 5.55
CA PHE A 400 1.62 -8.65 4.71
C PHE A 400 1.89 -8.30 3.24
N GLN A 401 2.81 -9.02 2.62
CA GLN A 401 3.20 -8.79 1.22
C GLN A 401 2.24 -9.47 0.24
N GLU A 402 1.59 -10.53 0.68
CA GLU A 402 0.61 -11.32 -0.06
C GLU A 402 -0.67 -10.50 -0.33
N LEU A 403 -0.94 -9.52 0.53
CA LEU A 403 -2.19 -8.75 0.60
C LEU A 403 -2.00 -7.27 0.26
N GLN A 404 -1.34 -7.01 -0.87
CA GLN A 404 -1.13 -5.66 -1.41
C GLN A 404 -2.31 -5.20 -2.27
N VAL A 405 -3.42 -4.80 -1.62
CA VAL A 405 -4.63 -4.33 -2.30
C VAL A 405 -5.08 -2.98 -1.74
N ARG A 406 -5.43 -2.04 -2.63
CA ARG A 406 -5.95 -0.71 -2.30
C ARG A 406 -7.11 -0.78 -1.30
N ASN A 407 -7.03 0.01 -0.23
CA ASN A 407 -8.01 0.10 0.86
C ASN A 407 -8.29 -1.24 1.56
N LEU A 408 -7.36 -2.20 1.53
CA LEU A 408 -7.51 -3.42 2.33
C LEU A 408 -7.11 -3.16 3.79
N SER A 409 -5.95 -2.52 4.01
CA SER A 409 -5.41 -2.29 5.35
C SER A 409 -4.69 -0.96 5.45
N TYR A 410 -4.79 -0.31 6.61
CA TYR A 410 -3.90 0.77 7.00
C TYR A 410 -2.61 0.13 7.51
N TYR A 411 -1.44 0.50 6.98
CA TYR A 411 -0.17 -0.17 7.32
C TYR A 411 0.76 0.78 8.08
N ALA A 412 1.03 0.47 9.35
CA ALA A 412 2.00 1.17 10.19
C ALA A 412 3.24 0.30 10.40
N HIS A 413 4.36 0.68 9.79
CA HIS A 413 5.64 0.03 10.05
C HIS A 413 6.25 0.57 11.36
N LEU A 414 6.54 -0.32 12.30
CA LEU A 414 7.16 0.04 13.57
C LEU A 414 7.79 -1.16 14.26
N ASP A 415 8.84 -0.89 15.04
CA ASP A 415 9.50 -1.84 15.91
C ASP A 415 9.07 -1.70 17.38
N THR A 416 8.70 -0.49 17.77
CA THR A 416 8.20 -0.13 19.08
C THR A 416 7.01 0.82 18.96
N VAL A 417 6.09 0.77 19.93
CA VAL A 417 4.94 1.70 19.97
C VAL A 417 5.41 3.10 20.30
N GLU A 418 6.51 3.23 21.04
CA GLU A 418 7.12 4.47 21.46
C GLU A 418 7.60 5.30 20.26
N GLU A 419 8.24 4.66 19.27
CA GLU A 419 8.72 5.30 18.04
C GLU A 419 7.60 5.44 17.01
N GLY A 420 6.72 4.45 16.89
CA GLY A 420 5.61 4.43 15.91
C GLY A 420 4.26 4.98 16.42
N ALA A 421 4.24 5.72 17.52
CA ALA A 421 3.00 6.16 18.17
C ALA A 421 2.13 7.04 17.26
N ALA A 422 2.76 7.93 16.47
CA ALA A 422 2.06 8.86 15.59
C ALA A 422 1.30 8.12 14.49
N ASP A 423 1.92 7.10 13.89
CA ASP A 423 1.32 6.23 12.87
C ASP A 423 0.11 5.49 13.43
N LEU A 424 0.24 4.89 14.63
CA LEU A 424 -0.86 4.20 15.28
C LEU A 424 -2.03 5.13 15.58
N ASP A 425 -1.77 6.35 16.06
CA ASP A 425 -2.81 7.32 16.38
C ASP A 425 -3.59 7.78 15.14
N VAL A 426 -2.90 7.95 14.01
CA VAL A 426 -3.55 8.25 12.72
C VAL A 426 -4.46 7.10 12.30
N GLY A 427 -3.97 5.86 12.38
CA GLY A 427 -4.76 4.66 12.07
C GLY A 427 -5.98 4.52 12.97
N VAL A 428 -5.82 4.67 14.29
CA VAL A 428 -6.94 4.63 15.25
C VAL A 428 -7.94 5.74 14.97
N LYS A 429 -7.50 6.94 14.62
CA LYS A 429 -8.41 8.03 14.23
C LYS A 429 -9.24 7.68 13.00
N ILE A 430 -8.64 7.05 11.99
CA ILE A 430 -9.36 6.58 10.79
C ILE A 430 -10.40 5.53 11.19
N PHE A 431 -9.99 4.50 11.93
CA PHE A 431 -10.87 3.40 12.32
C PHE A 431 -11.95 3.79 13.35
N ARG A 432 -11.78 4.88 14.09
CA ARG A 432 -12.88 5.45 14.88
C ARG A 432 -14.07 5.84 14.01
N HIS A 433 -13.81 6.49 12.87
CA HIS A 433 -14.86 6.89 11.93
C HIS A 433 -15.35 5.70 11.08
N LEU A 434 -14.44 4.82 10.64
CA LEU A 434 -14.83 3.66 9.81
C LEU A 434 -15.62 2.61 10.60
N ASN A 435 -15.22 2.32 11.83
CA ASN A 435 -15.72 1.18 12.59
C ASN A 435 -16.44 1.60 13.88
N VAL A 436 -15.76 2.32 14.78
CA VAL A 436 -16.25 2.54 16.16
C VAL A 436 -17.56 3.32 16.17
N GLU A 437 -17.69 4.38 15.38
CA GLU A 437 -18.93 5.16 15.23
C GLU A 437 -20.12 4.33 14.72
N GLN A 438 -19.86 3.19 14.07
CA GLN A 438 -20.87 2.26 13.58
C GLN A 438 -21.06 1.05 14.50
N GLY A 439 -20.40 1.02 15.66
CA GLY A 439 -20.48 -0.08 16.63
C GLY A 439 -19.65 -1.32 16.25
N LEU A 440 -18.69 -1.20 15.33
CA LEU A 440 -17.73 -2.26 15.00
C LEU A 440 -16.38 -1.97 15.67
N PRO A 441 -15.65 -3.00 16.12
CA PRO A 441 -14.35 -2.79 16.75
C PRO A 441 -13.26 -2.50 15.71
N ILE A 442 -12.09 -2.09 16.19
CA ILE A 442 -10.86 -1.93 15.41
C ILE A 442 -10.07 -3.26 15.44
N PRO A 443 -9.97 -3.99 14.32
CA PRO A 443 -9.10 -5.15 14.23
C PRO A 443 -7.67 -4.71 13.88
N MET A 444 -6.69 -5.08 14.72
CA MET A 444 -5.27 -4.85 14.47
C MET A 444 -4.53 -6.19 14.33
N ALA A 445 -3.90 -6.39 13.17
CA ALA A 445 -3.05 -7.54 12.89
C ALA A 445 -1.58 -7.12 13.01
N ILE A 446 -0.89 -7.69 14.01
CA ILE A 446 0.52 -7.46 14.29
C ILE A 446 1.30 -8.61 13.66
N ASN A 447 2.18 -8.29 12.69
CA ASN A 447 3.00 -9.27 12.01
C ASN A 447 4.46 -8.84 11.98
N TYR A 448 5.37 -9.76 12.29
CA TYR A 448 6.81 -9.55 12.15
C TYR A 448 7.49 -10.71 11.43
N ARG A 449 8.54 -10.37 10.69
CA ARG A 449 9.36 -11.33 9.97
C ARG A 449 10.55 -11.76 10.80
N TYR A 450 10.94 -13.02 10.63
CA TYR A 450 12.15 -13.58 11.24
C TYR A 450 12.99 -14.31 10.20
N ASP A 451 14.28 -14.46 10.47
CA ASP A 451 15.20 -15.29 9.68
C ASP A 451 15.31 -16.68 10.31
N ALA A 452 14.75 -17.69 9.64
CA ALA A 452 14.83 -19.08 10.07
C ALA A 452 16.26 -19.63 10.14
N ASN A 453 17.22 -19.01 9.47
CA ASN A 453 18.63 -19.41 9.50
C ASN A 453 19.38 -18.87 10.74
N VAL A 454 18.79 -17.94 11.48
CA VAL A 454 19.43 -17.33 12.66
C VAL A 454 18.86 -17.96 13.94
N PRO A 455 19.67 -18.74 14.69
CA PRO A 455 19.21 -19.39 15.91
C PRO A 455 18.60 -18.41 16.92
N GLY A 456 17.43 -18.75 17.44
CA GLY A 456 16.70 -17.94 18.43
C GLY A 456 16.00 -16.70 17.85
N HIS A 457 16.07 -16.43 16.54
CA HIS A 457 15.52 -15.20 15.98
C HIS A 457 13.99 -15.21 16.03
N ARG A 458 13.36 -16.32 15.68
CA ARG A 458 11.91 -16.51 15.79
C ARG A 458 11.40 -16.20 17.20
N GLU A 459 12.07 -16.72 18.22
CA GLU A 459 11.71 -16.51 19.63
C GLU A 459 11.86 -15.04 20.04
N ARG A 460 12.93 -14.36 19.60
CA ARG A 460 13.12 -12.91 19.83
C ARG A 460 12.02 -12.09 19.16
N ILE A 461 11.60 -12.46 17.96
CA ILE A 461 10.51 -11.79 17.24
C ILE A 461 9.15 -12.03 17.91
N ILE A 462 8.88 -13.22 18.45
CA ILE A 462 7.68 -13.47 19.27
C ILE A 462 7.66 -12.57 20.50
N ILE A 463 8.80 -12.42 21.20
CA ILE A 463 8.92 -11.52 22.36
C ILE A 463 8.69 -10.06 21.95
N LYS A 464 9.25 -9.63 20.80
CA LYS A 464 9.01 -8.28 20.25
C LYS A 464 7.52 -8.06 19.97
N LEU A 465 6.88 -9.01 19.29
CA LEU A 465 5.45 -8.97 18.97
C LEU A 465 4.59 -8.85 20.23
N GLN A 466 4.88 -9.62 21.28
CA GLN A 466 4.17 -9.55 22.56
C GLN A 466 4.37 -8.21 23.27
N ARG A 467 5.59 -7.65 23.23
CA ARG A 467 5.88 -6.31 23.76
C ARG A 467 5.06 -5.24 23.05
N VAL A 468 5.02 -5.28 21.72
CA VAL A 468 4.24 -4.33 20.91
C VAL A 468 2.75 -4.46 21.19
N ALA A 469 2.23 -5.69 21.26
CA ALA A 469 0.83 -5.94 21.62
C ALA A 469 0.48 -5.36 23.01
N ALA A 470 1.31 -5.60 24.02
CA ALA A 470 1.12 -5.06 25.37
C ALA A 470 1.15 -3.52 25.40
N ALA A 471 2.05 -2.91 24.62
CA ALA A 471 2.14 -1.46 24.53
C ALA A 471 0.93 -0.85 23.79
N ILE A 472 0.40 -1.50 22.75
CA ILE A 472 -0.85 -1.11 22.07
C ILE A 472 -2.03 -1.19 23.05
N GLN A 473 -2.16 -2.29 23.79
CA GLN A 473 -3.21 -2.46 24.81
C GLN A 473 -3.13 -1.37 25.88
N ALA A 474 -1.92 -1.02 26.35
CA ALA A 474 -1.73 0.03 27.34
C ALA A 474 -2.06 1.43 26.78
N ARG A 475 -1.67 1.72 25.53
CA ARG A 475 -1.94 3.00 24.87
C ARG A 475 -3.43 3.23 24.60
N TYR A 476 -4.15 2.17 24.23
CA TYR A 476 -5.56 2.23 23.86
C TYR A 476 -6.43 1.44 24.84
N SER A 477 -6.13 1.55 26.14
CA SER A 477 -6.82 0.83 27.22
C SER A 477 -8.32 1.09 27.23
N ASP A 478 -8.74 2.30 26.87
CA ASP A 478 -10.16 2.68 26.82
C ASP A 478 -10.90 1.84 25.78
N LEU A 479 -10.37 1.76 24.55
CA LEU A 479 -10.95 0.94 23.46
C LEU A 479 -10.96 -0.55 23.82
N LEU A 480 -9.92 -1.03 24.51
CA LEU A 480 -9.86 -2.42 24.97
C LEU A 480 -10.95 -2.69 26.02
N SER A 481 -11.11 -1.80 27.00
CA SER A 481 -12.12 -1.93 28.07
C SER A 481 -13.55 -1.85 27.56
N GLU A 482 -13.76 -1.13 26.45
CA GLU A 482 -15.04 -1.02 25.75
C GLU A 482 -15.32 -2.20 24.80
N GLY A 483 -14.37 -3.13 24.63
CA GLY A 483 -14.50 -4.22 23.67
C GLY A 483 -14.45 -3.77 22.20
N MET A 484 -13.82 -2.61 21.94
CA MET A 484 -13.72 -1.96 20.63
C MET A 484 -12.34 -2.09 19.98
N LEU A 485 -11.43 -2.88 20.55
CA LEU A 485 -10.11 -3.17 20.03
C LEU A 485 -9.79 -4.66 20.15
N TYR A 486 -9.42 -5.29 19.03
CA TYR A 486 -8.96 -6.68 19.00
C TYR A 486 -7.61 -6.77 18.33
N LEU A 487 -6.71 -7.53 18.93
CA LEU A 487 -5.36 -7.76 18.42
C LEU A 487 -5.22 -9.20 17.94
N HIS A 488 -4.48 -9.38 16.85
CA HIS A 488 -4.07 -10.68 16.35
C HIS A 488 -2.56 -10.68 16.10
N GLY A 489 -1.86 -11.66 16.64
CA GLY A 489 -0.40 -11.78 16.55
C GLY A 489 -0.01 -12.86 15.56
N SER A 490 0.94 -12.56 14.69
CA SER A 490 1.53 -13.52 13.76
C SER A 490 3.01 -13.25 13.51
N VAL A 491 3.77 -14.29 13.16
CA VAL A 491 5.14 -14.18 12.67
C VAL A 491 5.29 -14.93 11.35
N GLN A 492 6.26 -14.52 10.55
CA GLN A 492 6.48 -15.12 9.23
C GLN A 492 7.99 -15.22 8.93
N ASN A 493 8.45 -16.28 8.29
CA ASN A 493 9.84 -16.32 7.83
C ASN A 493 10.07 -15.25 6.74
N GLN A 494 11.23 -14.60 6.74
CA GLN A 494 11.58 -13.53 5.81
C GLN A 494 11.53 -13.97 4.34
N LYS A 495 11.76 -15.26 4.07
CA LYS A 495 11.64 -15.83 2.73
C LYS A 495 10.24 -15.58 2.19
N LEU A 496 10.16 -14.92 1.04
CA LEU A 496 8.91 -14.56 0.37
C LEU A 496 8.00 -15.78 0.13
N GLY A 497 6.72 -15.63 0.47
CA GLY A 497 5.70 -16.68 0.38
C GLY A 497 5.74 -17.74 1.49
N SER A 498 6.55 -17.55 2.55
CA SER A 498 6.51 -18.43 3.72
C SER A 498 5.13 -18.44 4.39
N PRO A 499 4.71 -19.55 5.03
CA PRO A 499 3.43 -19.61 5.72
C PRO A 499 3.38 -18.63 6.90
N LEU A 500 2.19 -18.16 7.23
CA LEU A 500 1.92 -17.34 8.42
C LEU A 500 1.85 -18.25 9.66
N GLU A 501 2.50 -17.85 10.74
CA GLU A 501 2.45 -18.55 12.03
C GLU A 501 1.73 -17.69 13.06
N GLU A 502 0.55 -18.11 13.48
CA GLU A 502 -0.20 -17.39 14.53
C GLU A 502 0.47 -17.51 15.90
N VAL A 503 0.47 -16.41 16.64
CA VAL A 503 1.07 -16.29 17.98
C VAL A 503 0.01 -15.80 18.95
N PRO A 504 -0.32 -16.58 20.00
CA PRO A 504 -1.21 -16.11 21.04
C PRO A 504 -0.70 -14.83 21.70
N LEU A 505 -1.58 -13.83 21.76
CA LEU A 505 -1.36 -12.59 22.50
C LEU A 505 -1.94 -12.75 23.91
N THR A 506 -1.17 -12.39 24.92
CA THR A 506 -1.58 -12.41 26.33
C THR A 506 -2.26 -11.12 26.75
#